data_AF-A0A0H3AZF3-F1
#
_entry.id   AF-A0A0H3AZF3-F1
#
_cell.length_a   1.000
_cell.length_b   1.000
_cell.length_c   1.000
_cell.angle_alpha   90.00
_cell.angle_beta   90.00
_cell.angle_gamma   90.00
#
_symmetry.space_group_name_H-M   'P 1'
#
loop_
_entity.id
_entity.type
_entity.pdbx_description
1 polymer ?
#
loop_
_entity_poly.entity_id
_entity_poly.type
_entity_poly.pdbx_seq_one_letter_code
_entity_poly.pdbx_strand_id
1 'polypeptide(L)'
;MKPLDQNITYGQARGYEQFYIDEFGTKTGVRGDDISPMNRGNKINSYDSNSTTRDPIRQQYFDDAYDSKKSGTSSKGGGGC
;
A
#
# COMPACT_ATOMS: atom_id res chain seq x y z
N MET A 1 1.61 14.41 15.87
CA MET A 1 1.49 13.13 15.13
C MET A 1 2.86 12.45 15.09
N LYS A 2 2.92 11.12 15.22
CA LYS A 2 4.17 10.34 15.07
C LYS A 2 4.10 9.53 13.77
N PRO A 3 5.18 9.42 12.99
CA PRO A 3 5.20 8.60 11.79
C PRO A 3 5.09 7.11 12.14
N LEU A 4 4.39 6.34 11.29
CA LEU A 4 4.27 4.89 11.43
C LEU A 4 5.58 4.17 11.07
N ASP A 5 6.32 4.72 10.12
CA ASP A 5 7.60 4.20 9.64
C ASP A 5 8.58 5.35 9.41
N GLN A 6 9.87 5.13 9.71
CA GLN A 6 10.96 6.08 9.52
C GLN A 6 12.12 5.41 8.80
N ASN A 7 12.95 6.19 8.11
CA ASN A 7 14.13 5.70 7.37
C ASN A 7 13.80 4.65 6.29
N ILE A 8 12.66 4.81 5.63
CA ILE A 8 12.22 3.95 4.54
C ILE A 8 12.48 4.60 3.18
N THR A 9 12.73 3.77 2.17
CA THR A 9 12.86 4.23 0.78
C THR A 9 11.51 4.61 0.20
N TYR A 10 11.50 5.40 -0.88
CA TYR A 10 10.27 5.74 -1.60
C TYR A 10 9.49 4.48 -2.03
N GLY A 11 10.17 3.44 -2.49
CA GLY A 11 9.50 2.21 -2.90
C GLY A 11 8.89 1.43 -1.73
N GLN A 12 9.56 1.43 -0.58
CA GLN A 12 9.00 0.86 0.66
C GLN A 12 7.76 1.64 1.10
N ALA A 13 7.82 2.97 1.04
CA ALA A 13 6.67 3.82 1.38
C ALA A 13 5.44 3.49 0.51
N ARG A 14 5.62 3.19 -0.78
CA ARG A 14 4.52 2.80 -1.67
C ARG A 14 3.91 1.44 -1.32
N GLY A 15 4.72 0.44 -1.05
CA GLY A 15 4.23 -0.87 -0.61
C GLY A 15 3.52 -0.80 0.75
N TYR A 16 4.08 -0.04 1.70
CA TYR A 16 3.50 0.11 3.03
C TYR A 16 2.21 0.92 3.00
N GLU A 17 2.14 1.97 2.20
CA GLU A 17 0.91 2.74 1.95
C GLU A 17 -0.20 1.82 1.44
N GLN A 18 0.08 0.98 0.44
CA GLN A 18 -0.89 0.01 -0.06
C GLN A 18 -1.32 -0.98 1.02
N PHE A 19 -0.37 -1.52 1.80
CA PHE A 19 -0.67 -2.43 2.90
C PHE A 19 -1.62 -1.79 3.92
N TYR A 20 -1.33 -0.57 4.38
CA TYR A 20 -2.19 0.12 5.34
C TYR A 20 -3.58 0.43 4.78
N ILE A 21 -3.68 0.70 3.48
CA ILE A 21 -4.98 0.94 2.85
C ILE A 21 -5.83 -0.31 2.84
N ASP A 22 -5.24 -1.47 2.55
CA ASP A 22 -5.91 -2.76 2.58
C ASP A 22 -6.25 -3.20 4.02
N GLU A 23 -5.28 -3.11 4.94
CA GLU A 23 -5.42 -3.49 6.35
C GLU A 23 -6.54 -2.70 7.05
N PHE A 24 -6.62 -1.39 6.80
CA PHE A 24 -7.63 -0.52 7.42
C PHE A 24 -8.87 -0.33 6.54
N GLY A 25 -8.98 -1.03 5.41
CA GLY A 25 -10.14 -0.96 4.52
C GLY A 25 -10.44 0.46 4.01
N THR A 26 -9.42 1.28 3.78
CA THR A 26 -9.62 2.70 3.41
C THR A 26 -9.74 2.91 1.90
N LYS A 27 -9.60 1.85 1.09
CA LYS A 27 -9.86 1.85 -0.35
C LYS A 27 -11.36 1.98 -0.62
N THR A 28 -11.81 3.21 -0.61
CA THR A 28 -13.23 3.60 -0.68
C THR A 28 -13.60 4.18 -2.04
N GLY A 29 -12.62 4.46 -2.90
CA GLY A 29 -12.85 4.92 -4.27
C GLY A 29 -12.59 3.82 -5.29
N VAL A 30 -13.37 3.84 -6.37
CA VAL A 30 -13.18 3.02 -7.57
C VAL A 30 -12.32 3.81 -8.57
N ARG A 31 -11.25 3.18 -9.04
CA ARG A 31 -10.36 3.74 -10.07
C ARG A 31 -11.02 3.63 -11.44
N GLY A 32 -10.90 4.68 -12.25
CA GLY A 32 -11.50 4.75 -13.58
C GLY A 32 -12.89 5.41 -13.58
N ASP A 33 -13.55 5.46 -12.43
CA ASP A 33 -14.82 6.14 -12.26
C ASP A 33 -14.64 7.63 -11.95
N ASP A 34 -15.59 8.44 -12.42
CA ASP A 34 -15.67 9.88 -12.18
C ASP A 34 -15.70 10.22 -10.69
N ILE A 35 -15.22 11.42 -10.35
CA ILE A 35 -15.29 11.93 -8.98
C ILE A 35 -16.75 12.26 -8.67
N SER A 36 -17.29 11.60 -7.64
CA SER A 36 -18.66 11.82 -7.17
C SER A 36 -18.71 11.84 -5.64
N PRO A 37 -19.82 12.28 -5.02
CA PRO A 37 -19.98 12.19 -3.56
C PRO A 37 -19.78 10.77 -3.01
N MET A 38 -20.10 9.75 -3.81
CA MET A 38 -19.92 8.33 -3.49
C MET A 38 -18.54 7.78 -3.89
N ASN A 39 -17.80 8.48 -4.77
CA ASN A 39 -16.52 8.03 -5.33
C ASN A 39 -15.40 9.10 -5.18
N ARG A 40 -15.35 9.74 -4.00
CA ARG A 40 -14.28 10.67 -3.58
C ARG A 40 -13.27 10.04 -2.62
N GLY A 41 -13.45 8.75 -2.32
CA GLY A 41 -12.59 7.99 -1.43
C GLY A 41 -11.20 7.74 -2.01
N ASN A 42 -10.35 7.08 -1.23
CA ASN A 42 -8.99 6.75 -1.68
C ASN A 42 -9.03 5.77 -2.87
N LYS A 43 -8.47 6.16 -4.01
CA LYS A 43 -8.38 5.38 -5.27
C LYS A 43 -7.01 4.77 -5.52
N ILE A 44 -6.03 5.09 -4.67
CA ILE A 44 -4.64 4.59 -4.70
C ILE A 44 -3.99 4.64 -6.09
N ASN A 45 -3.88 5.80 -6.74
CA ASN A 45 -3.32 5.87 -8.10
C ASN A 45 -1.82 5.51 -8.21
N SER A 46 -1.13 5.43 -7.07
CA SER A 46 0.31 5.21 -6.97
C SER A 46 0.74 3.74 -6.95
N TYR A 47 -0.15 2.84 -6.54
CA TYR A 47 0.08 1.40 -6.51
C TYR A 47 -0.92 0.76 -7.49
N ASP A 48 -0.45 0.57 -8.71
CA ASP A 48 -1.21 -0.06 -9.78
C ASP A 48 -0.52 -1.36 -10.19
N SER A 49 -0.86 -2.48 -9.57
CA SER A 49 -0.23 -3.78 -9.84
C SER A 49 -0.30 -4.19 -11.32
N ASN A 50 -1.23 -3.61 -12.09
CA ASN A 50 -1.40 -3.86 -13.52
C ASN A 50 -0.93 -2.68 -14.40
N SER A 51 -0.07 -1.81 -13.86
CA SER A 51 0.40 -0.63 -14.58
C SER A 51 1.18 -1.02 -15.84
N THR A 52 0.70 -0.60 -17.01
CA THR A 52 1.37 -0.82 -18.30
C THR A 52 2.48 0.20 -18.60
N THR A 53 2.58 1.26 -17.80
CA THR A 53 3.51 2.38 -18.00
C THR A 53 4.66 2.40 -16.99
N ARG A 54 4.56 1.61 -15.92
CA ARG A 54 5.61 1.52 -14.89
C ARG A 54 6.55 0.37 -15.19
N ASP A 55 7.83 0.63 -14.97
CA ASP A 55 8.88 -0.40 -15.06
C ASP A 55 8.54 -1.60 -14.17
N PRO A 56 8.54 -2.84 -14.69
CA PRO A 56 8.22 -4.05 -13.93
C PRO A 56 9.11 -4.26 -12.69
N ILE A 57 10.38 -3.89 -12.74
CA ILE A 57 11.31 -4.02 -11.61
C ILE A 57 10.87 -3.08 -10.47
N ARG A 58 10.40 -1.89 -10.84
CA ARG A 58 9.88 -0.92 -9.86
C ARG A 58 8.54 -1.38 -9.28
N GLN A 59 7.70 -2.06 -10.05
CA GLN A 59 6.48 -2.70 -9.55
C GLN A 59 6.83 -3.81 -8.54
N GLN A 60 7.75 -4.71 -8.91
CA GLN A 60 8.20 -5.79 -8.04
C GLN A 60 8.70 -5.26 -6.70
N TYR A 61 9.48 -4.18 -6.70
CA TYR A 61 9.97 -3.58 -5.45
C TYR A 61 8.84 -3.10 -4.52
N PHE A 62 7.71 -2.65 -5.08
CA PHE A 62 6.57 -2.22 -4.27
C PHE A 62 5.80 -3.44 -3.73
N ASP A 63 5.68 -4.49 -4.52
CA ASP A 63 5.07 -5.76 -4.11
C ASP A 63 5.89 -6.43 -3.00
N ASP A 64 7.22 -6.50 -3.15
CA ASP A 64 8.12 -7.04 -2.12
C ASP A 64 8.01 -6.24 -0.82
N ALA A 65 7.91 -4.92 -0.90
CA ALA A 65 7.70 -4.06 0.27
C ALA A 65 6.33 -4.30 0.92
N TYR A 66 5.26 -4.42 0.13
CA TYR A 66 3.92 -4.76 0.62
C TYR A 66 3.93 -6.09 1.36
N ASP A 67 4.50 -7.13 0.75
CA ASP A 67 4.57 -8.47 1.32
C ASP A 67 5.45 -8.52 2.56
N SER A 68 6.58 -7.79 2.58
CA SER A 68 7.42 -7.69 3.78
C SER A 68 6.66 -7.08 4.96
N LYS A 69 5.81 -6.07 4.69
CA LYS A 69 5.02 -5.40 5.73
C LYS A 69 3.90 -6.30 6.22
N LYS A 70 3.21 -6.96 5.29
CA LYS A 70 2.16 -7.94 5.56
C LYS A 70 2.68 -9.14 6.35
N SER A 71 3.88 -9.64 6.02
CA SER A 71 4.54 -10.72 6.75
C SER A 71 4.97 -10.26 8.15
N GLY A 72 5.56 -9.06 8.25
CA GLY A 72 5.95 -8.46 9.52
C GLY A 72 4.78 -8.17 10.47
N THR A 73 3.58 -7.92 9.96
CA THR A 73 2.35 -7.84 10.76
C THR A 73 1.76 -9.22 11.07
N SER A 74 1.86 -10.18 10.15
CA SER A 74 1.43 -11.58 10.37
C SER A 74 2.26 -12.31 11.43
N SER A 75 3.52 -11.93 11.63
CA SER A 75 4.36 -12.43 12.72
C SER A 75 4.11 -11.74 14.07
N LYS A 76 3.20 -10.76 14.15
CA LYS A 76 2.79 -10.15 15.43
C LYS A 76 1.66 -10.92 16.11
N GLY A 77 1.65 -12.23 15.92
CA GLY A 77 0.83 -13.22 16.62
C GLY A 77 1.66 -14.31 17.32
N GLY A 78 2.95 -14.08 17.59
CA GLY A 78 3.77 -15.08 18.25
C GLY A 78 5.07 -14.55 18.84
N GLY A 79 5.12 -14.48 20.17
CA GLY A 79 6.36 -14.68 20.94
C GLY A 79 6.93 -13.44 21.63
N GLY A 80 6.82 -13.42 22.97
CA GLY A 80 7.95 -13.05 23.81
C GLY A 80 7.67 -12.18 25.04
N CYS A 81 7.06 -12.76 26.08
CA CYS A 81 7.74 -12.95 27.37
C CYS A 81 7.18 -14.20 28.05
#